data_AF-A0A9P8UDQ7-F1
#
_entry.id   AF-A0A9P8UDQ7-F1
#
_cell.length_a   1.000
_cell.length_b   1.000
_cell.length_c   1.000
_cell.angle_alpha   90.00
_cell.angle_beta   90.00
_cell.angle_gamma   90.00
#
_symmetry.space_group_name_H-M   'P 1'
#
loop_
_entity.id
_entity.type
_entity.pdbx_description
1 polymer ?
#
loop_
_entity_poly.entity_id
_entity_poly.type
_entity_poly.pdbx_seq_one_letter_code
_entity_poly.pdbx_strand_id
1 'polypeptide(L)'
;MALAAYSPATYNDLPYLPVAGESFDKKNGYELVATFRELFRKHKVDRVFGLSLLHRHFDLDERERLVEYNGTAVPWDQDIKKFVQPNNWTFKGDIVRPFEFYYNGVEGATKDVVTPDTTKYQAFVESFKELLVQYNAADLFGLCSYPGDDYPGRVEVTQARANINLHPKDVSSQSLVPYSAQKHHR
;
A
#
# COMPACT_ATOMS: atom_id res chain seq x y z
N MET A 1 -18.25 0.81 -10.82
CA MET A 1 -17.18 0.92 -9.79
C MET A 1 -17.52 2.07 -8.87
N ALA A 2 -17.32 1.89 -7.57
CA ALA A 2 -17.54 2.96 -6.59
C ALA A 2 -16.32 3.09 -5.68
N LEU A 3 -15.75 4.30 -5.59
CA LEU A 3 -14.81 4.64 -4.53
C LEU A 3 -15.59 4.79 -3.23
N ALA A 4 -15.30 3.92 -2.27
CA ALA A 4 -15.89 3.98 -0.95
C ALA A 4 -15.08 4.91 -0.03
N ALA A 5 -15.77 5.49 0.94
CA ALA A 5 -15.13 6.18 2.04
C ALA A 5 -14.17 5.23 2.80
N TYR A 6 -13.12 5.82 3.36
CA TYR A 6 -12.19 5.12 4.25
C TYR A 6 -12.91 4.47 5.43
N SER A 7 -12.36 3.36 5.90
CA SER A 7 -12.80 2.67 7.11
C SER A 7 -11.58 2.00 7.76
N PRO A 8 -11.33 2.23 9.07
CA PRO A 8 -10.25 1.53 9.79
C PRO A 8 -10.42 0.01 9.76
N ALA A 9 -11.66 -0.47 9.72
CA ALA A 9 -11.94 -1.90 9.57
C ALA A 9 -11.37 -2.47 8.27
N THR A 10 -11.31 -1.70 7.18
CA THR A 10 -10.68 -2.18 5.93
C THR A 10 -9.17 -2.32 6.08
N TYR A 11 -8.51 -1.40 6.79
CA TYR A 11 -7.08 -1.51 7.07
C TYR A 11 -6.81 -2.67 8.06
N ASN A 12 -7.63 -2.82 9.11
CA ASN A 12 -7.50 -3.89 10.10
C ASN A 12 -7.89 -5.30 9.57
N ASP A 13 -8.62 -5.39 8.45
CA ASP A 13 -8.91 -6.66 7.75
C ASP A 13 -7.67 -7.18 7.00
N LEU A 14 -6.65 -6.33 6.78
CA LEU A 14 -5.43 -6.72 6.09
C LEU A 14 -4.54 -7.62 6.98
N PRO A 15 -3.80 -8.58 6.37
CA PRO A 15 -2.84 -9.38 7.11
C PRO A 15 -1.67 -8.52 7.62
N TYR A 16 -1.00 -8.95 8.68
CA TYR A 16 0.28 -8.35 9.03
C TYR A 16 1.34 -8.65 7.97
N LEU A 17 2.33 -7.75 7.83
CA LEU A 17 3.39 -7.85 6.81
C LEU A 17 4.04 -9.25 6.70
N PRO A 18 4.41 -9.97 7.78
CA PRO A 18 4.98 -11.31 7.64
C PRO A 18 4.04 -12.31 6.98
N VAL A 19 2.74 -12.25 7.32
CA VAL A 19 1.71 -13.14 6.75
C VAL A 19 1.44 -12.79 5.29
N ALA A 20 1.45 -11.48 4.95
CA ALA A 20 1.35 -11.03 3.56
C ALA A 20 2.54 -11.51 2.73
N GLY A 21 3.76 -11.44 3.28
CA GLY A 21 4.98 -11.96 2.65
C GLY A 21 4.92 -13.47 2.40
N GLU A 22 4.51 -14.26 3.38
CA GLU A 22 4.30 -15.70 3.17
C GLU A 22 3.26 -15.99 2.08
N SER A 23 2.20 -15.18 2.02
CA SER A 23 1.14 -15.33 1.02
C SER A 23 1.62 -14.95 -0.38
N PHE A 24 2.48 -13.93 -0.46
CA PHE A 24 3.18 -13.54 -1.68
C PHE A 24 4.04 -14.69 -2.20
N ASP A 25 4.85 -15.30 -1.34
CA ASP A 25 5.72 -16.42 -1.72
C ASP A 25 4.92 -17.64 -2.18
N LYS A 26 3.87 -18.02 -1.42
CA LYS A 26 2.99 -19.16 -1.75
C LYS A 26 2.26 -19.00 -3.09
N LYS A 27 2.06 -17.76 -3.56
CA LYS A 27 1.36 -17.43 -4.82
C LYS A 27 2.32 -17.11 -5.97
N ASN A 28 3.62 -17.43 -5.85
CA ASN A 28 4.65 -17.05 -6.83
C ASN A 28 4.64 -15.54 -7.13
N GLY A 29 4.58 -14.71 -6.09
CA GLY A 29 4.33 -13.28 -6.20
C GLY A 29 5.25 -12.54 -7.18
N TYR A 30 6.51 -12.96 -7.33
CA TYR A 30 7.43 -12.38 -8.31
C TYR A 30 6.96 -12.54 -9.77
N GLU A 31 6.38 -13.69 -10.13
CA GLU A 31 5.82 -13.93 -11.46
C GLU A 31 4.56 -13.08 -11.68
N LEU A 32 3.74 -12.94 -10.63
CA LEU A 32 2.57 -12.07 -10.68
C LEU A 32 2.98 -10.61 -10.85
N VAL A 33 3.99 -10.12 -10.13
CA VAL A 33 4.52 -8.74 -10.28
C VAL A 33 4.92 -8.47 -11.74
N ALA A 34 5.60 -9.41 -12.40
CA ALA A 34 5.94 -9.27 -13.82
C ALA A 34 4.68 -9.17 -14.71
N THR A 35 3.64 -9.95 -14.41
CA THR A 35 2.36 -9.92 -15.14
C THR A 35 1.64 -8.58 -14.95
N PHE A 36 1.52 -8.09 -13.71
CA PHE A 36 0.92 -6.79 -13.42
C PHE A 36 1.74 -5.64 -14.04
N ARG A 37 3.08 -5.73 -14.06
CA ARG A 37 3.92 -4.73 -14.71
C ARG A 37 3.56 -4.54 -16.19
N GLU A 38 3.36 -5.63 -16.93
CA GLU A 38 2.99 -5.55 -18.35
C GLU A 38 1.60 -4.92 -18.54
N LEU A 39 0.66 -5.18 -17.63
CA LEU A 39 -0.63 -4.48 -17.61
C LEU A 39 -0.45 -2.96 -17.42
N PHE A 40 0.34 -2.53 -16.45
CA PHE A 40 0.54 -1.11 -16.16
C PHE A 40 1.14 -0.39 -17.38
N ARG A 41 2.13 -1.01 -18.03
CA ARG A 41 2.78 -0.48 -19.24
C ARG A 41 1.82 -0.43 -20.43
N LYS A 42 1.00 -1.47 -20.63
CA LYS A 42 -0.02 -1.51 -21.69
C LYS A 42 -1.00 -0.35 -21.58
N HIS A 43 -1.41 0.00 -20.36
CA HIS A 43 -2.32 1.12 -20.09
C HIS A 43 -1.61 2.46 -19.90
N LYS A 44 -0.28 2.51 -19.94
CA LYS A 44 0.55 3.71 -19.74
C LYS A 44 0.32 4.40 -18.38
N VAL A 45 0.14 3.58 -17.34
CA VAL A 45 -0.08 4.04 -15.95
C VAL A 45 1.09 3.68 -15.03
N ASP A 46 2.19 3.18 -15.57
CA ASP A 46 3.41 2.78 -14.86
C ASP A 46 4.18 3.95 -14.22
N ARG A 47 3.81 5.19 -14.53
CA ARG A 47 4.26 6.43 -13.87
C ARG A 47 3.14 7.15 -13.09
N VAL A 48 2.04 6.44 -12.88
CA VAL A 48 0.82 6.96 -12.23
C VAL A 48 0.50 6.15 -10.98
N PHE A 49 0.51 4.82 -11.11
CA PHE A 49 0.29 3.89 -10.01
C PHE A 49 1.50 2.96 -9.83
N GLY A 50 1.68 2.50 -8.60
CA GLY A 50 2.48 1.33 -8.24
C GLY A 50 1.58 0.15 -7.83
N LEU A 51 2.18 -1.04 -7.78
CA LEU A 51 1.55 -2.23 -7.21
C LEU A 51 1.90 -2.29 -5.72
N SER A 52 0.89 -2.44 -4.86
CA SER A 52 1.06 -2.54 -3.41
C SER A 52 0.80 -3.96 -2.94
N LEU A 53 1.67 -4.50 -2.08
CA LEU A 53 1.36 -5.70 -1.31
C LEU A 53 0.41 -5.32 -0.18
N LEU A 54 -0.76 -5.94 -0.13
CA LEU A 54 -1.77 -5.62 0.88
C LEU A 54 -1.34 -6.17 2.25
N HIS A 55 -1.10 -5.27 3.19
CA HIS A 55 -0.77 -5.60 4.56
C HIS A 55 -1.07 -4.43 5.51
N ARG A 56 -1.02 -4.70 6.81
CA ARG A 56 -1.00 -3.70 7.89
C ARG A 56 0.27 -3.85 8.73
N HIS A 57 0.68 -2.76 9.36
CA HIS A 57 1.84 -2.73 10.25
C HIS A 57 1.47 -3.03 11.72
N PHE A 58 0.36 -2.48 12.16
CA PHE A 58 -0.22 -2.56 13.50
C PHE A 58 -1.72 -2.27 13.39
N ASP A 59 -2.48 -2.40 14.49
CA ASP A 59 -3.93 -2.14 14.49
C ASP A 59 -4.23 -0.66 14.69
N LEU A 60 -5.25 -0.17 13.98
CA LEU A 60 -5.79 1.18 14.15
C LEU A 60 -7.08 1.15 14.97
N ASP A 61 -7.30 2.21 15.73
CA ASP A 61 -8.54 2.47 16.46
C ASP A 61 -9.61 3.03 15.51
N GLU A 62 -10.87 3.07 15.96
CA GLU A 62 -12.04 3.39 15.13
C GLU A 62 -12.02 4.80 14.48
N ARG A 63 -11.23 5.72 15.02
CA ARG A 63 -11.11 7.10 14.55
C ARG A 63 -9.78 7.40 13.89
N GLU A 64 -8.97 6.38 13.61
CA GLU A 64 -7.62 6.58 13.10
C GLU A 64 -7.45 6.16 11.64
N ARG A 65 -6.45 6.75 11.00
CA ARG A 65 -5.91 6.33 9.71
C ARG A 65 -4.40 6.39 9.73
N LEU A 66 -3.77 5.49 8.99
CA LEU A 66 -2.33 5.51 8.84
C LEU A 66 -1.92 6.64 7.89
N VAL A 67 -1.11 7.58 8.39
CA VAL A 67 -0.60 8.72 7.61
C VAL A 67 0.91 8.69 7.58
N GLU A 68 1.47 8.66 6.38
CA GLU A 68 2.91 8.77 6.12
C GLU A 68 3.35 10.24 6.02
N TYR A 69 4.50 10.53 6.63
CA TYR A 69 5.25 11.75 6.41
C TYR A 69 6.76 11.49 6.56
N ASN A 70 7.53 11.89 5.54
CA ASN A 70 9.00 11.81 5.53
C ASN A 70 9.56 10.43 5.95
N GLY A 71 8.97 9.36 5.42
CA GLY A 71 9.38 7.99 5.66
C GLY A 71 8.84 7.38 6.95
N THR A 72 8.01 8.08 7.71
CA THR A 72 7.39 7.51 8.92
C THR A 72 5.87 7.57 8.82
N ALA A 73 5.20 6.44 9.04
CA ALA A 73 3.76 6.33 9.07
C ALA A 73 3.25 6.05 10.49
N VAL A 74 2.31 6.87 10.95
CA VAL A 74 1.74 6.82 12.30
C VAL A 74 0.22 7.01 12.25
N PRO A 75 -0.53 6.55 13.26
CA PRO A 75 -1.96 6.76 13.32
C PRO A 75 -2.28 8.24 13.55
N TRP A 76 -3.14 8.81 12.72
CA TRP A 76 -3.71 10.15 12.90
C TRP A 76 -5.22 10.05 13.03
N ASP A 77 -5.84 10.97 13.77
CA ASP A 77 -7.29 11.10 13.80
C ASP A 77 -7.82 11.44 12.39
N GLN A 78 -8.88 10.75 11.97
CA GLN A 78 -9.52 10.90 10.67
C GLN A 78 -10.12 12.30 10.45
N ASP A 79 -10.40 13.05 11.52
CA ASP A 79 -10.89 14.42 11.46
C ASP A 79 -9.82 15.40 10.96
N ILE A 80 -8.53 15.03 11.06
CA ILE A 80 -7.41 15.82 10.51
C ILE A 80 -7.35 15.59 8.99
N LYS A 81 -8.27 16.22 8.26
CA LYS A 81 -8.41 16.06 6.80
C LYS A 81 -7.47 16.93 5.99
N LYS A 82 -7.10 18.08 6.54
CA LYS A 82 -6.27 19.07 5.87
C LYS A 82 -4.92 18.44 5.52
N PHE A 83 -4.49 18.58 4.26
CA PHE A 83 -3.19 18.12 3.76
C PHE A 83 -2.97 16.60 3.67
N VAL A 84 -3.99 15.79 3.98
CA VAL A 84 -3.85 14.33 3.98
C VAL A 84 -4.59 13.74 2.78
N GLN A 85 -3.87 12.98 1.97
CA GLN A 85 -4.38 12.42 0.72
C GLN A 85 -4.25 10.89 0.71
N PRO A 86 -5.18 10.15 0.06
CA PRO A 86 -5.05 8.71 -0.08
C PRO A 86 -3.80 8.37 -0.90
N ASN A 87 -3.09 7.32 -0.48
CA ASN A 87 -1.89 6.85 -1.14
C ASN A 87 -2.00 5.40 -1.63
N ASN A 88 -2.76 4.55 -0.93
CA ASN A 88 -2.92 3.15 -1.28
C ASN A 88 -4.40 2.75 -1.27
N TRP A 89 -4.78 1.84 -2.17
CA TRP A 89 -6.15 1.38 -2.38
C TRP A 89 -6.26 -0.15 -2.45
N THR A 90 -7.28 -0.68 -1.79
CA THR A 90 -7.73 -2.07 -1.88
C THR A 90 -8.82 -2.24 -2.93
N PHE A 91 -8.96 -3.46 -3.43
CA PHE A 91 -9.99 -3.85 -4.40
C PHE A 91 -10.76 -5.07 -3.87
N LYS A 92 -12.02 -4.88 -3.47
CA LYS A 92 -12.89 -5.96 -2.97
C LYS A 92 -14.20 -5.97 -3.77
N GLY A 93 -14.29 -6.86 -4.74
CA GLY A 93 -15.38 -6.85 -5.73
C GLY A 93 -15.38 -5.53 -6.52
N ASP A 94 -16.50 -4.81 -6.53
CA ASP A 94 -16.63 -3.52 -7.22
C ASP A 94 -16.27 -2.30 -6.38
N ILE A 95 -15.83 -2.53 -5.14
CA ILE A 95 -15.49 -1.50 -4.18
C ILE A 95 -13.98 -1.26 -4.22
N VAL A 96 -13.61 -0.01 -4.47
CA VAL A 96 -12.25 0.49 -4.28
C VAL A 96 -12.25 1.31 -3.00
N ARG A 97 -11.31 1.06 -2.08
CA ARG A 97 -11.24 1.81 -0.83
C ARG A 97 -9.81 2.19 -0.48
N PRO A 98 -9.53 3.47 -0.15
CA PRO A 98 -8.21 3.84 0.36
C PRO A 98 -7.96 3.18 1.72
N PHE A 99 -6.71 2.85 2.03
CA PHE A 99 -6.34 2.27 3.33
C PHE A 99 -5.09 2.89 3.95
N GLU A 100 -4.22 3.53 3.16
CA GLU A 100 -3.10 4.34 3.65
C GLU A 100 -3.12 5.73 3.02
N PHE A 101 -2.55 6.69 3.74
CA PHE A 101 -2.56 8.10 3.39
C PHE A 101 -1.17 8.71 3.55
N TYR A 102 -0.95 9.86 2.92
CA TYR A 102 0.25 10.65 3.10
C TYR A 102 -0.09 12.10 3.42
N TYR A 103 0.75 12.76 4.21
CA TYR A 103 0.68 14.18 4.49
C TYR A 103 1.59 14.96 3.54
N ASN A 104 1.04 15.96 2.84
CA ASN A 104 1.78 16.73 1.84
C ASN A 104 2.00 18.21 2.20
N GLY A 105 1.47 18.68 3.33
CA GLY A 105 1.64 20.05 3.83
C GLY A 105 1.09 21.18 2.96
N VAL A 106 0.43 20.91 1.83
CA VAL A 106 -0.09 21.95 0.92
C VAL A 106 -1.61 21.93 0.83
N GLU A 107 -2.24 23.02 1.29
CA GLU A 107 -3.69 23.13 1.44
C GLU A 107 -4.29 23.30 0.06
N GLY A 108 -5.22 22.41 -0.32
CA GLY A 108 -5.76 22.44 -1.66
C GLY A 108 -4.72 22.18 -2.75
N ALA A 109 -3.56 21.55 -2.43
CA ALA A 109 -2.75 20.91 -3.47
C ALA A 109 -3.53 19.76 -4.09
N THR A 110 -4.37 20.13 -5.03
CA THR A 110 -4.90 19.29 -6.10
C THR A 110 -3.80 19.04 -7.14
N LYS A 111 -2.55 18.77 -6.72
CA LYS A 111 -1.61 18.14 -7.65
C LYS A 111 -2.15 16.73 -7.84
N ASP A 112 -3.04 16.61 -8.82
CA ASP A 112 -3.61 15.40 -9.36
C ASP A 112 -3.66 14.27 -8.33
N VAL A 113 -4.57 14.35 -7.35
CA VAL A 113 -4.81 13.21 -6.46
C VAL A 113 -5.30 12.09 -7.38
N VAL A 114 -4.38 11.21 -7.77
CA VAL A 114 -4.65 10.16 -8.72
C VAL A 114 -5.43 9.09 -8.00
N THR A 115 -6.75 9.12 -8.15
CA THR A 115 -7.61 8.06 -7.65
C THR A 115 -7.87 7.02 -8.75
N PRO A 116 -7.92 5.73 -8.42
CA PRO A 116 -8.25 4.69 -9.40
C PRO A 116 -9.65 4.85 -10.01
N ASP A 117 -10.56 5.59 -9.37
CA ASP A 117 -11.96 5.66 -9.76
C ASP A 117 -12.31 6.71 -10.83
N THR A 118 -11.32 7.42 -11.37
CA THR A 118 -11.57 8.42 -12.42
C THR A 118 -11.88 7.76 -13.77
N THR A 119 -12.71 8.42 -14.59
CA THR A 119 -13.01 7.99 -15.97
C THR A 119 -11.75 7.81 -16.81
N LYS A 120 -10.68 8.55 -16.50
CA LYS A 120 -9.36 8.47 -17.13
C LYS A 120 -8.71 7.09 -16.98
N TYR A 121 -8.89 6.41 -15.84
CA TYR A 121 -8.22 5.14 -15.53
C TYR A 121 -9.15 3.93 -15.52
N GLN A 122 -10.42 4.11 -15.88
CA GLN A 122 -11.43 3.06 -15.82
C GLN A 122 -11.01 1.76 -16.53
N ALA A 123 -10.54 1.85 -17.78
CA ALA A 123 -10.12 0.68 -18.55
C ALA A 123 -8.94 -0.08 -17.91
N PHE A 124 -8.01 0.65 -17.27
CA PHE A 124 -6.92 0.05 -16.52
C PHE A 124 -7.44 -0.66 -15.28
N VAL A 125 -8.31 -0.01 -14.51
CA VAL A 125 -8.84 -0.58 -13.27
C VAL A 125 -9.71 -1.81 -13.52
N GLU A 126 -10.52 -1.80 -14.58
CA GLU A 126 -11.28 -2.98 -14.99
C GLU A 126 -10.34 -4.15 -15.32
N SER A 127 -9.33 -3.92 -16.15
CA SER A 127 -8.32 -4.94 -16.49
C SER A 127 -7.52 -5.40 -15.26
N PHE A 128 -7.21 -4.49 -14.33
CA PHE A 128 -6.50 -4.80 -13.09
C PHE A 128 -7.32 -5.74 -12.21
N LYS A 129 -8.62 -5.46 -12.04
CA LYS A 129 -9.53 -6.31 -11.28
C LYS A 129 -9.70 -7.69 -11.91
N GLU A 130 -9.87 -7.75 -13.23
CA GLU A 130 -9.94 -9.01 -13.96
C GLU A 130 -8.69 -9.86 -13.69
N LEU A 131 -7.52 -9.22 -13.70
CA LEU A 131 -6.25 -9.89 -13.41
C LEU A 131 -6.17 -10.35 -11.94
N LEU A 132 -6.59 -9.52 -10.97
CA LEU A 132 -6.69 -9.92 -9.57
C LEU A 132 -7.59 -11.16 -9.39
N VAL A 133 -8.73 -11.22 -10.08
CA VAL A 133 -9.64 -12.37 -10.03
C VAL A 133 -9.02 -13.60 -10.70
N GLN A 134 -8.46 -13.44 -11.89
CA GLN A 134 -7.84 -14.51 -12.67
C GLN A 134 -6.74 -15.23 -11.89
N TYR A 135 -5.92 -14.49 -11.16
CA TYR A 135 -4.79 -15.03 -10.39
C TYR A 135 -5.10 -15.24 -8.90
N ASN A 136 -6.37 -15.07 -8.48
CA ASN A 136 -6.77 -15.11 -7.08
C ASN A 136 -5.85 -14.26 -6.18
N ALA A 137 -5.61 -13.01 -6.59
CA ALA A 137 -4.65 -12.10 -5.98
C ALA A 137 -5.32 -10.85 -5.35
N ALA A 138 -6.65 -10.83 -5.27
CA ALA A 138 -7.41 -9.70 -4.70
C ALA A 138 -7.15 -9.47 -3.20
N ASP A 139 -6.71 -10.51 -2.49
CA ASP A 139 -6.24 -10.46 -1.09
C ASP A 139 -4.75 -10.13 -0.97
N LEU A 140 -4.01 -10.15 -2.09
CA LEU A 140 -2.57 -9.99 -2.12
C LEU A 140 -2.15 -8.60 -2.62
N PHE A 141 -2.76 -8.09 -3.68
CA PHE A 141 -2.33 -6.87 -4.33
C PHE A 141 -3.40 -5.76 -4.34
N GLY A 142 -2.92 -4.53 -4.16
CA GLY A 142 -3.65 -3.30 -4.36
C GLY A 142 -2.87 -2.32 -5.24
N LEU A 143 -3.34 -1.08 -5.27
CA LEU A 143 -2.63 0.02 -5.93
C LEU A 143 -2.04 0.96 -4.88
N CYS A 144 -0.91 1.58 -5.21
CA CYS A 144 -0.40 2.76 -4.53
C CYS A 144 -0.08 3.86 -5.53
N SER A 145 0.15 5.08 -5.04
CA SER A 145 0.68 6.17 -5.87
C SER A 145 2.06 5.80 -6.42
N TYR A 146 2.38 6.29 -7.62
CA TYR A 146 3.72 6.11 -8.20
C TYR A 146 4.82 6.64 -7.26
N PRO A 147 5.81 5.82 -6.86
CA PRO A 147 6.81 6.22 -5.88
C PRO A 147 7.95 7.09 -6.46
N GLY A 148 7.96 7.34 -7.77
CA GLY A 148 9.00 8.10 -8.48
C GLY A 148 10.00 7.23 -9.24
N ASP A 149 10.66 7.82 -10.25
CA ASP A 149 11.59 7.13 -11.16
C ASP A 149 12.81 6.54 -10.44
N ASP A 150 13.30 7.23 -9.41
CA ASP A 150 14.50 6.87 -8.66
C ASP A 150 14.17 6.12 -7.36
N TYR A 151 13.02 5.44 -7.31
CA TYR A 151 12.59 4.70 -6.11
C TYR A 151 13.46 3.44 -5.91
N PRO A 152 14.33 3.41 -4.87
CA PRO A 152 15.25 2.29 -4.65
C PRO A 152 14.60 1.13 -3.90
N GLY A 153 13.30 1.24 -3.59
CA GLY A 153 12.64 0.43 -2.56
C GLY A 153 12.78 1.04 -1.17
N ARG A 154 12.12 0.40 -0.19
CA ARG A 154 12.17 0.75 1.23
C ARG A 154 12.36 -0.53 2.04
N VAL A 155 13.01 -0.39 3.20
CA VAL A 155 13.04 -1.44 4.23
C VAL A 155 12.14 -0.96 5.36
N GLU A 156 11.07 -1.70 5.59
CA GLU A 156 10.05 -1.35 6.57
C GLU A 156 10.39 -1.93 7.94
N VAL A 157 10.36 -1.07 8.96
CA VAL A 157 10.51 -1.44 10.36
C VAL A 157 9.36 -0.87 11.15
N THR A 158 8.59 -1.74 11.79
CA THR A 158 7.50 -1.32 12.68
C THR A 158 7.95 -1.40 14.13
N GLN A 159 7.89 -0.27 14.84
CA GLN A 159 8.13 -0.19 16.28
C GLN A 159 6.89 0.39 16.96
N ALA A 160 6.20 -0.43 17.75
CA ALA A 160 4.91 -0.08 18.34
C ALA A 160 3.92 0.42 17.27
N ARG A 161 3.44 1.66 17.38
CA ARG A 161 2.45 2.27 16.47
C ARG A 161 3.09 3.23 15.45
N ALA A 162 4.32 2.93 15.05
CA ALA A 162 5.04 3.67 14.01
C ALA A 162 5.69 2.68 13.02
N ASN A 163 5.42 2.88 11.73
CA ASN A 163 6.15 2.21 10.66
C ASN A 163 7.19 3.17 10.07
N ILE A 164 8.44 2.71 9.99
CA ILE A 164 9.58 3.49 9.53
C ILE A 164 10.09 2.85 8.24
N ASN A 165 10.11 3.63 7.18
CA ASN A 165 10.63 3.28 5.88
C ASN A 165 12.07 3.76 5.76
N LEU A 166 13.02 2.84 5.98
CA LEU A 166 14.44 3.10 5.82
C LEU A 166 14.83 3.00 4.35
N HIS A 167 15.77 3.84 3.93
CA HIS A 167 16.39 3.67 2.63
C HIS A 167 17.25 2.40 2.66
N PRO A 168 17.26 1.54 1.62
CA PRO A 168 18.02 0.29 1.63
C PRO A 168 19.50 0.46 1.99
N LYS A 169 20.14 1.53 1.51
CA LYS A 169 21.53 1.91 1.86
C LYS A 169 21.78 2.14 3.36
N ASP A 170 20.77 2.51 4.14
CA ASP A 170 20.88 2.82 5.56
C ASP A 170 20.78 1.56 6.43
N VAL A 171 20.44 0.41 5.83
CA VAL A 171 20.36 -0.88 6.50
C VAL A 171 21.61 -1.68 6.17
N SER A 172 22.44 -1.94 7.18
CA SER A 172 23.56 -2.86 7.02
C SER A 172 23.06 -4.29 6.84
N SER A 173 23.74 -5.10 6.02
CA SER A 173 23.42 -6.52 5.84
C SER A 173 23.55 -7.36 7.13
N GLN A 174 24.09 -6.78 8.21
CA GLN A 174 24.25 -7.42 9.51
C GLN A 174 23.07 -7.19 10.47
N SER A 175 22.15 -6.26 10.15
CA SER A 175 21.00 -5.92 11.01
C SER A 175 19.68 -6.59 10.61
N LEU A 176 19.64 -7.32 9.50
CA LEU A 176 18.49 -8.15 9.11
C LEU A 176 18.59 -9.50 9.82
N VAL A 177 18.33 -9.52 11.13
CA VAL A 177 18.03 -10.79 11.79
C VAL A 177 16.60 -11.15 11.36
N PRO A 178 16.37 -12.30 10.67
CA PRO A 178 15.02 -12.72 10.38
C PRO A 178 14.23 -12.85 11.69
N TYR A 179 12.98 -12.38 11.66
CA TYR A 179 12.03 -12.35 12.79
C TYR A 179 11.88 -13.71 13.52
N SER A 180 12.33 -14.81 12.92
CA SER A 180 12.40 -16.15 13.53
C SER A 180 13.41 -16.30 14.67
N ALA A 181 14.25 -15.30 14.97
CA ALA A 181 15.30 -15.42 16.00
C ALA A 181 15.02 -14.69 17.33
N GLN A 182 13.92 -13.94 17.50
CA GLN A 182 13.55 -13.40 18.82
C GLN A 182 12.69 -14.40 19.61
N LYS A 183 13.26 -15.58 19.88
CA LYS A 183 12.80 -16.45 20.96
C LYS A 183 13.60 -16.14 22.22
N HIS A 184 12.87 -15.71 23.25
CA HIS A 184 13.19 -15.75 24.68
C HIS A 184 14.60 -15.34 25.14
N HIS A 185 14.68 -14.25 25.90
CA HIS A 185 15.35 -14.29 27.21
C HIS A 185 14.79 -13.23 28.17
N ARG A 186 14.01 -13.75 29.13
CA ARG A 186 13.59 -13.22 30.44
C ARG A 186 12.60 -12.05 30.47
#